data_AF-A0A7J6N4Y9-F1
#
_entry.id   AF-A0A7J6N4Y9-F1
#
_cell.length_a   1.000
_cell.length_b   1.000
_cell.length_c   1.000
_cell.angle_alpha   90.00
_cell.angle_beta   90.00
_cell.angle_gamma   90.00
#
_symmetry.space_group_name_H-M   'P 1'
#
loop_
_entity.id
_entity.type
_entity.pdbx_description
1 polymer ?
#
loop_
_entity_poly.entity_id
_entity_poly.type
_entity_poly.pdbx_seq_one_letter_code
_entity_poly.pdbx_strand_id
1 'polypeptide(L)'
;MQFLQKLRALCRDIRKRGWKVVLLGDLNMAPDPKDIWWEYRIIDVNRLLADPPKGGKIKDAVSSENWDRIMRVMRTREVVQVSPDRYRVKIEIGQPDLTAASECNRGLGSVHEASSSATGDGGVKTIYLGSASNSMLSLRSSYNLDLVVLEDGTVVKPNGWIEVDELFEMIRKVVGINVSEAEQRKVADIWGMGRGSAEIKQWFGLMRGDGMRDSFRWAHPNAKERFTCWDQYRNRRYINAGSRIDYILLDDTIPMEKGAQLPLGCDADAALRCATADGLHTPAPRFGEDKGIPEMDSEVACEWEFVNCSQPFRTGIVYTAPVFSDHVAVTALLQVDFQRPGKAQVDEAQASERLHEAQSHKEGRRPPKGNQDIAVFFRSMATKKKAEEECSGSSNPAKAKKTRPAGIRRWLKQPVGSPTNDLTSTDDTAIAEPMKKRMRI
;
A
#
# COMPACT_ATOMS: atom_id res chain seq x y z
N MET A 1 3.81 22.92 -4.88
CA MET A 1 3.27 23.41 -3.58
C MET A 1 2.21 24.51 -3.68
N GLN A 2 2.35 25.52 -4.56
CA GLN A 2 1.38 26.64 -4.65
C GLN A 2 -0.08 26.19 -4.84
N PHE A 3 -0.31 25.18 -5.70
CA PHE A 3 -1.65 24.61 -5.91
C PHE A 3 -2.28 24.11 -4.60
N LEU A 4 -1.56 23.30 -3.82
CA LEU A 4 -2.05 22.74 -2.55
C LEU A 4 -2.37 23.85 -1.54
N GLN A 5 -1.53 24.88 -1.45
CA GLN A 5 -1.78 26.04 -0.59
C GLN A 5 -3.05 26.80 -1.00
N LYS A 6 -3.25 27.03 -2.31
CA LYS A 6 -4.48 27.64 -2.84
C LYS A 6 -5.71 26.77 -2.59
N LEU A 7 -5.60 25.45 -2.76
CA LEU A 7 -6.67 24.49 -2.48
C LEU A 7 -7.09 24.54 -1.00
N ARG A 8 -6.12 24.54 -0.08
CA ARG A 8 -6.39 24.69 1.36
C ARG A 8 -7.08 26.03 1.67
N ALA A 9 -6.58 27.13 1.11
CA ALA A 9 -7.18 28.45 1.29
C ALA A 9 -8.64 28.48 0.80
N LEU A 10 -8.90 27.90 -0.37
CA LEU A 10 -10.25 27.74 -0.91
C LEU A 10 -11.15 26.93 0.03
N CYS A 11 -10.70 25.79 0.54
CA CYS A 11 -11.46 25.00 1.52
C CYS A 11 -11.78 25.78 2.79
N ARG A 12 -10.87 26.63 3.27
CA ARG A 12 -11.13 27.49 4.44
C ARG A 12 -12.17 28.57 4.14
N ASP A 13 -12.09 29.22 2.98
CA ASP A 13 -12.99 30.31 2.62
C ASP A 13 -14.41 29.81 2.32
N ILE A 14 -14.52 28.77 1.48
CA ILE A 14 -15.29 27.54 1.78
C ILE A 14 -16.20 27.58 3.01
N ARG A 15 -15.59 27.11 4.10
CA ARG A 15 -16.17 26.84 5.41
C ARG A 15 -16.49 28.09 6.20
N LYS A 16 -15.70 29.17 6.06
CA LYS A 16 -16.03 30.48 6.66
C LYS A 16 -17.36 31.02 6.17
N ARG A 17 -17.77 30.68 4.94
CA ARG A 17 -19.09 31.03 4.38
C ARG A 17 -20.22 30.11 4.86
N GLY A 18 -19.94 29.18 5.77
CA GLY A 18 -20.92 28.25 6.36
C GLY A 18 -21.15 26.96 5.55
N TRP A 19 -20.41 26.75 4.46
CA TRP A 19 -20.54 25.54 3.64
C TRP A 19 -19.67 24.41 4.18
N LYS A 20 -20.19 23.19 4.12
CA LYS A 20 -19.41 21.98 4.41
C LYS A 20 -18.61 21.56 3.19
N VAL A 21 -17.36 21.16 3.38
CA VAL A 21 -16.45 20.81 2.28
C VAL A 21 -16.17 19.31 2.26
N VAL A 22 -16.23 18.72 1.07
CA VAL A 22 -15.70 17.38 0.79
C VAL A 22 -14.61 17.55 -0.26
N LEU A 23 -13.39 17.13 0.07
CA LEU A 23 -12.27 17.08 -0.86
C LEU A 23 -11.93 15.61 -1.11
N LEU A 24 -11.99 15.18 -2.37
CA LEU A 24 -11.71 13.81 -2.76
C LEU A 24 -10.79 13.76 -3.99
N GLY A 25 -9.90 12.77 -4.03
CA GLY A 25 -9.06 12.52 -5.20
C GLY A 25 -7.77 11.78 -4.88
N ASP A 26 -7.04 11.48 -5.96
CA ASP A 26 -5.67 11.00 -5.92
C ASP A 26 -4.73 12.19 -5.65
N LEU A 27 -4.15 12.20 -4.46
CA LEU A 27 -3.19 13.22 -4.06
C LEU A 27 -1.76 12.89 -4.53
N ASN A 28 -1.52 11.72 -5.11
CA ASN A 28 -0.20 11.22 -5.51
C ASN A 28 0.83 11.25 -4.37
N MET A 29 0.37 11.09 -3.13
CA MET A 29 1.18 11.21 -1.92
C MET A 29 0.65 10.31 -0.79
N ALA A 30 1.57 9.76 0.01
CA ALA A 30 1.27 8.97 1.20
C ALA A 30 2.03 9.55 2.41
N PRO A 31 1.56 10.68 2.97
CA PRO A 31 2.29 11.43 3.98
C PRO A 31 2.40 10.70 5.33
N ASP A 32 1.44 9.83 5.65
CA ASP A 32 1.43 9.03 6.88
C ASP A 32 2.20 7.71 6.65
N PRO A 33 3.10 7.27 7.54
CA PRO A 33 3.78 5.99 7.41
C PRO A 33 2.82 4.78 7.33
N LYS A 34 1.60 4.90 7.88
CA LYS A 34 0.57 3.84 7.77
C LYS A 34 -0.03 3.71 6.38
N ASP A 35 0.18 4.71 5.54
CA ASP A 35 -0.36 4.81 4.18
C ASP A 35 0.65 4.36 3.12
N ILE A 36 1.78 3.82 3.55
CA ILE A 36 2.77 3.24 2.65
C ILE A 36 3.26 1.89 3.17
N TRP A 37 3.58 0.99 2.24
CA TRP A 37 4.22 -0.28 2.57
C TRP A 37 5.51 -0.05 3.36
N TRP A 38 5.73 -0.90 4.36
CA TRP A 38 6.72 -0.63 5.41
C TRP A 38 8.16 -0.57 4.89
N GLU A 39 8.49 -1.38 3.88
CA GLU A 39 9.80 -1.36 3.20
C GLU A 39 10.07 -0.02 2.49
N TYR A 40 9.02 0.62 1.98
CA TYR A 40 9.10 1.89 1.25
C TYR A 40 9.09 3.13 2.15
N ARG A 41 9.03 2.96 3.48
CA ARG A 41 9.09 4.07 4.43
C ARG A 41 10.50 4.66 4.43
N ILE A 42 10.58 5.96 4.64
CA ILE A 42 11.85 6.67 4.73
C ILE A 42 12.33 6.70 6.18
N ILE A 43 13.59 6.38 6.43
CA ILE A 43 14.23 6.47 7.74
C ILE A 43 15.35 7.50 7.67
N ASP A 44 15.45 8.34 8.70
CA ASP A 44 16.65 9.12 8.99
C ASP A 44 17.66 8.22 9.72
N VAL A 45 18.70 7.78 9.01
CA VAL A 45 19.70 6.86 9.57
C VAL A 45 20.49 7.53 10.69
N ASN A 46 20.72 8.84 10.65
CA ASN A 46 21.44 9.51 11.73
C ASN A 46 20.64 9.43 13.04
N ARG A 47 19.31 9.58 12.95
CA ARG A 47 18.42 9.39 14.10
C ARG A 47 18.40 7.93 14.57
N LEU A 48 18.39 6.98 13.65
CA LEU A 48 18.45 5.55 13.98
C LEU A 48 19.76 5.18 14.70
N LEU A 49 20.89 5.74 14.28
CA LEU A 49 22.20 5.51 14.92
C LEU A 49 22.31 6.17 16.29
N ALA A 50 21.67 7.34 16.48
CA ALA A 50 21.66 8.04 17.76
C ALA A 50 20.81 7.31 18.82
N ASP A 51 19.77 6.60 18.40
CA ASP A 51 18.89 5.81 19.27
C ASP A 51 18.56 4.46 18.62
N PRO A 52 19.51 3.51 18.58
CA PRO A 52 19.33 2.24 17.90
C PRO A 52 18.39 1.33 18.68
N PRO A 53 17.72 0.38 18.00
CA PRO A 53 16.83 -0.57 18.67
C PRO A 53 17.58 -1.38 19.74
N LYS A 54 16.92 -1.60 20.87
CA LYS A 54 17.50 -2.36 21.99
C LYS A 54 17.43 -3.87 21.70
N GLY A 55 18.60 -4.48 21.52
CA GLY A 55 18.76 -5.94 21.36
C GLY A 55 18.53 -6.44 19.93
N GLY A 56 18.68 -7.76 19.75
CA GLY A 56 18.58 -8.40 18.44
C GLY A 56 19.78 -8.12 17.52
N LYS A 57 19.74 -8.69 16.30
CA LYS A 57 20.80 -8.48 15.30
C LYS A 57 20.84 -7.06 14.76
N ILE A 58 19.73 -6.35 14.91
CA ILE A 58 19.60 -4.99 14.43
C ILE A 58 20.56 -4.03 15.15
N LYS A 59 20.76 -4.20 16.47
CA LYS A 59 21.70 -3.37 17.25
C LYS A 59 23.10 -3.43 16.66
N ASP A 60 23.56 -4.63 16.32
CA ASP A 60 24.88 -4.84 15.74
C ASP A 60 24.91 -4.34 14.29
N ALA A 61 23.85 -4.58 13.53
CA ALA A 61 23.71 -4.15 12.14
C ALA A 61 23.78 -2.63 11.95
N VAL A 62 23.17 -1.86 12.87
CA VAL A 62 23.15 -0.39 12.85
C VAL A 62 24.12 0.20 13.87
N SER A 63 25.32 -0.37 14.00
CA SER A 63 26.41 0.25 14.76
C SER A 63 27.06 1.38 13.96
N SER A 64 27.66 2.36 14.64
CA SER A 64 28.41 3.45 13.99
C SER A 64 29.53 2.91 13.10
N GLU A 65 30.24 1.87 13.54
CA GLU A 65 31.30 1.22 12.76
C GLU A 65 30.77 0.61 11.45
N ASN A 66 29.66 -0.11 11.52
CA ASN A 66 29.06 -0.73 10.34
C ASN A 66 28.50 0.33 9.38
N TRP A 67 27.96 1.43 9.91
CA TRP A 67 27.52 2.55 9.10
C TRP A 67 28.69 3.27 8.41
N ASP A 68 29.79 3.51 9.12
CA ASP A 68 31.00 4.10 8.54
C ASP A 68 31.56 3.23 7.40
N ARG A 69 31.51 1.91 7.58
CA ARG A 69 31.85 0.95 6.52
C ARG A 69 30.91 1.08 5.31
N ILE A 70 29.60 1.14 5.54
CA ILE A 70 28.61 1.37 4.46
C ILE A 70 28.92 2.68 3.74
N MET A 71 29.08 3.79 4.46
CA MET A 71 29.38 5.11 3.89
C MET A 71 30.67 5.10 3.07
N ARG A 72 31.73 4.42 3.55
CA ARG A 72 33.00 4.28 2.82
C ARG A 72 32.81 3.55 1.50
N VAL A 73 32.10 2.42 1.49
CA VAL A 73 31.83 1.63 0.28
C VAL A 73 30.89 2.38 -0.66
N MET A 74 29.88 3.07 -0.14
CA MET A 74 28.93 3.84 -0.95
C MET A 74 29.58 5.05 -1.65
N ARG A 75 30.79 5.48 -1.28
CA ARG A 75 31.55 6.48 -2.06
C ARG A 75 32.06 5.94 -3.39
N THR A 76 32.18 4.62 -3.55
CA THR A 76 32.59 3.97 -4.81
C THR A 76 31.39 3.65 -5.71
N ARG A 77 30.19 4.12 -5.36
CA ARG A 77 28.97 3.73 -6.05
C ARG A 77 28.93 4.22 -7.49
N GLU A 78 28.50 3.36 -8.39
CA GLU A 78 28.26 3.68 -9.79
C GLU A 78 26.93 3.07 -10.22
N VAL A 79 26.07 3.84 -10.88
CA VAL A 79 24.85 3.27 -11.46
C VAL A 79 25.18 2.72 -12.83
N VAL A 80 25.08 1.39 -12.98
CA VAL A 80 25.43 0.68 -14.21
C VAL A 80 24.19 0.00 -14.79
N GLN A 81 24.14 -0.08 -16.12
CA GLN A 81 23.13 -0.85 -16.83
C GLN A 81 23.57 -2.32 -16.89
N VAL A 82 22.75 -3.23 -16.34
CA VAL A 82 23.04 -4.67 -16.31
C VAL A 82 22.24 -5.46 -17.34
N SER A 83 21.14 -4.89 -17.84
CA SER A 83 20.37 -5.37 -18.99
C SER A 83 19.68 -4.19 -19.69
N PRO A 84 19.13 -4.36 -20.92
CA PRO A 84 18.49 -3.26 -21.66
C PRO A 84 17.43 -2.48 -20.87
N ASP A 85 16.76 -3.15 -19.94
CA ASP A 85 15.66 -2.66 -19.11
C ASP A 85 16.01 -2.49 -17.61
N ARG A 86 17.26 -2.77 -17.21
CA ARG A 86 17.63 -2.83 -15.78
C ARG A 86 18.94 -2.13 -15.49
N TYR A 87 18.87 -1.33 -14.44
CA TYR A 87 20.02 -0.68 -13.82
C TYR A 87 20.25 -1.26 -12.43
N ARG A 88 21.49 -1.17 -11.95
CA ARG A 88 21.90 -1.54 -10.58
C ARG A 88 22.93 -0.53 -10.08
N VAL A 89 23.13 -0.47 -8.77
CA VAL A 89 24.24 0.27 -8.17
C VAL A 89 25.40 -0.69 -7.96
N LYS A 90 26.45 -0.56 -8.75
CA LYS A 90 27.73 -1.25 -8.56
C LYS A 90 28.51 -0.56 -7.44
N ILE A 91 29.03 -1.34 -6.50
CA ILE A 91 29.94 -0.89 -5.44
C ILE A 91 31.12 -1.85 -5.36
N GLU A 92 32.27 -1.35 -4.88
CA GLU A 92 33.52 -2.09 -4.79
C GLU A 92 33.95 -2.18 -3.32
N ILE A 93 34.20 -3.40 -2.85
CA ILE A 93 34.63 -3.66 -1.47
C ILE A 93 36.08 -4.13 -1.53
N GLY A 94 36.98 -3.31 -0.99
CA GLY A 94 38.39 -3.66 -0.83
C GLY A 94 38.59 -4.81 0.16
N GLN A 95 39.62 -5.62 -0.09
CA GLN A 95 39.99 -6.80 0.70
C GLN A 95 40.41 -6.59 2.18
N PRO A 96 40.79 -5.41 2.73
CA PRO A 96 41.41 -5.36 4.06
C PRO A 96 40.52 -5.73 5.27
N ASP A 97 39.18 -5.65 5.15
CA ASP A 97 38.27 -5.78 6.31
C ASP A 97 37.52 -7.14 6.37
N LEU A 98 37.89 -8.12 5.54
CA LEU A 98 37.18 -9.42 5.46
C LEU A 98 37.60 -10.46 6.51
N THR A 99 38.69 -10.23 7.25
CA THR A 99 39.17 -11.19 8.27
C THR A 99 38.21 -11.32 9.46
N ALA A 100 37.45 -10.28 9.81
CA ALA A 100 36.46 -10.34 10.88
C ALA A 100 35.07 -10.87 10.43
N ALA A 101 34.68 -10.66 9.16
CA ALA A 101 33.37 -11.08 8.64
C ALA A 101 33.30 -12.56 8.21
N SER A 102 34.45 -13.23 8.14
CA SER A 102 34.58 -14.64 7.73
C SER A 102 34.00 -15.64 8.75
N GLU A 103 34.02 -15.33 10.04
CA GLU A 103 33.56 -16.27 11.07
C GLU A 103 32.03 -16.33 11.23
N CYS A 104 31.30 -15.24 10.97
CA CYS A 104 29.83 -15.22 11.07
C CYS A 104 29.09 -15.90 9.89
N ASN A 105 29.79 -16.24 8.79
CA ASN A 105 29.15 -16.68 7.55
C ASN A 105 29.21 -18.19 7.28
N ARG A 106 29.69 -19.03 8.20
CA ARG A 106 29.76 -20.49 7.99
C ARG A 106 28.42 -21.24 8.02
N GLY A 107 27.28 -20.55 8.19
CA GLY A 107 25.97 -21.20 8.38
C GLY A 107 24.87 -20.89 7.37
N LEU A 108 25.09 -20.05 6.36
CA LEU A 108 24.03 -19.62 5.44
C LEU A 108 24.29 -20.14 4.01
N GLY A 109 23.48 -21.13 3.62
CA GLY A 109 23.48 -21.71 2.28
C GLY A 109 23.36 -20.65 1.19
N SER A 110 24.08 -20.89 0.10
CA SER A 110 24.18 -20.05 -1.08
C SER A 110 22.82 -19.63 -1.63
N VAL A 111 22.50 -18.34 -1.50
CA VAL A 111 21.52 -17.70 -2.38
C VAL A 111 22.30 -16.82 -3.35
N HIS A 112 22.36 -17.31 -4.59
CA HIS A 112 23.04 -16.76 -5.75
C HIS A 112 22.80 -15.26 -5.96
N GLU A 113 23.88 -14.48 -5.93
CA GLU A 113 24.09 -13.28 -6.80
C GLU A 113 25.54 -12.75 -6.75
N ALA A 114 26.52 -13.60 -6.41
CA ALA A 114 27.93 -13.27 -6.55
C ALA A 114 28.44 -13.90 -7.86
N SER A 115 28.41 -13.15 -8.97
CA SER A 115 29.18 -13.52 -10.16
C SER A 115 30.65 -13.19 -9.89
N SER A 116 31.33 -14.06 -9.14
CA SER A 116 32.78 -13.96 -8.96
C SER A 116 33.47 -14.58 -10.18
N SER A 117 33.68 -13.82 -11.23
CA SER A 117 34.75 -14.13 -12.18
C SER A 117 36.06 -13.82 -11.46
N ALA A 118 36.69 -14.84 -10.88
CA ALA A 118 37.99 -14.74 -10.24
C ALA A 118 39.07 -14.52 -11.31
N THR A 119 39.23 -13.29 -11.79
CA THR A 119 40.42 -12.86 -12.52
C THR A 119 41.46 -12.43 -11.48
N GLY A 120 42.60 -13.10 -11.48
CA GLY A 120 43.64 -13.07 -10.44
C GLY A 120 44.41 -11.76 -10.29
N ASP A 121 43.74 -10.61 -10.30
CA ASP A 121 44.34 -9.31 -10.09
C ASP A 121 43.61 -8.57 -8.96
N GLY A 122 44.30 -8.45 -7.81
CA GLY A 122 43.97 -7.47 -6.77
C GLY A 122 42.57 -7.49 -6.14
N GLY A 123 42.06 -8.63 -5.66
CA GLY A 123 41.22 -8.73 -4.44
C GLY A 123 39.94 -7.90 -4.25
N VAL A 124 39.48 -7.09 -5.21
CA VAL A 124 38.29 -6.24 -5.07
C VAL A 124 37.03 -7.06 -5.36
N LYS A 125 36.12 -7.12 -4.39
CA LYS A 125 34.81 -7.77 -4.56
C LYS A 125 33.80 -6.74 -5.05
N THR A 126 33.21 -6.97 -6.23
CA THR A 126 32.10 -6.17 -6.74
C THR A 126 30.76 -6.68 -6.17
N ILE A 127 29.91 -5.75 -5.74
CA ILE A 127 28.53 -6.03 -5.29
C ILE A 127 27.56 -5.12 -6.04
N TYR A 128 26.35 -5.63 -6.31
CA TYR A 128 25.26 -4.88 -6.93
C TYR A 128 24.13 -4.64 -5.93
N LEU A 129 23.65 -3.40 -5.81
CA LEU A 129 22.46 -3.00 -5.03
C LEU A 129 21.33 -2.54 -5.95
N GLY A 130 20.16 -2.28 -5.37
CA GLY A 130 19.00 -1.76 -6.08
C GLY A 130 18.12 -2.86 -6.67
N SER A 131 17.99 -3.96 -5.94
CA SER A 131 17.20 -5.13 -6.36
C SER A 131 15.76 -4.77 -6.78
N ALA A 132 15.17 -3.77 -6.10
CA ALA A 132 13.79 -3.31 -6.27
C ALA A 132 13.58 -2.19 -7.33
N SER A 133 14.65 -1.53 -7.81
CA SER A 133 14.53 -0.38 -8.74
C SER A 133 15.07 -0.69 -10.14
N ASN A 134 14.41 -0.13 -11.15
CA ASN A 134 14.68 -0.40 -12.57
C ASN A 134 15.06 0.86 -13.35
N SER A 135 15.02 2.05 -12.73
CA SER A 135 15.37 3.29 -13.42
C SER A 135 16.63 3.91 -12.83
N MET A 136 17.48 4.43 -13.72
CA MET A 136 18.70 5.13 -13.33
C MET A 136 18.41 6.29 -12.37
N LEU A 137 17.35 7.07 -12.62
CA LEU A 137 16.96 8.19 -11.77
C LEU A 137 16.53 7.74 -10.37
N SER A 138 15.74 6.67 -10.27
CA SER A 138 15.35 6.13 -8.96
C SER A 138 16.58 5.61 -8.21
N LEU A 139 17.46 4.83 -8.84
CA LEU A 139 18.67 4.32 -8.18
C LEU A 139 19.61 5.44 -7.72
N ARG A 140 19.81 6.47 -8.57
CA ARG A 140 20.58 7.66 -8.20
C ARG A 140 19.97 8.38 -7.02
N SER A 141 18.65 8.44 -6.90
CA SER A 141 17.99 9.04 -5.75
C SER A 141 18.11 8.16 -4.50
N SER A 142 17.69 6.90 -4.61
CA SER A 142 17.69 5.86 -3.57
C SER A 142 19.03 5.69 -2.87
N TYR A 143 20.08 5.44 -3.64
CA TYR A 143 21.42 5.12 -3.11
C TYR A 143 22.34 6.33 -3.03
N ASN A 144 21.82 7.54 -3.22
CA ASN A 144 22.53 8.75 -2.83
C ASN A 144 22.27 9.04 -1.36
N LEU A 145 23.28 8.82 -0.53
CA LEU A 145 23.23 9.09 0.90
C LEU A 145 23.53 10.55 1.21
N ASP A 146 24.06 11.30 0.24
CA ASP A 146 24.40 12.71 0.39
C ASP A 146 23.14 13.60 0.30
N LEU A 147 23.27 14.84 0.78
CA LEU A 147 22.23 15.86 0.66
C LEU A 147 21.94 16.15 -0.82
N VAL A 148 20.67 16.03 -1.22
CA VAL A 148 20.22 16.40 -2.57
C VAL A 148 19.47 17.72 -2.53
N VAL A 149 20.01 18.72 -3.23
CA VAL A 149 19.46 20.07 -3.33
C VAL A 149 19.18 20.38 -4.80
N LEU A 150 18.02 20.97 -5.11
CA LEU A 150 17.70 21.52 -6.43
C LEU A 150 18.47 22.82 -6.67
N GLU A 151 18.47 23.31 -7.92
CA GLU A 151 19.11 24.57 -8.31
C GLU A 151 18.57 25.78 -7.53
N ASP A 152 17.30 25.74 -7.11
CA ASP A 152 16.66 26.80 -6.32
C ASP A 152 16.98 26.72 -4.80
N GLY A 153 17.83 25.79 -4.38
CA GLY A 153 18.19 25.57 -2.98
C GLY A 153 17.25 24.64 -2.21
N THR A 154 16.19 24.11 -2.85
CA THR A 154 15.24 23.21 -2.20
C THR A 154 15.87 21.85 -1.92
N VAL A 155 15.85 21.42 -0.65
CA VAL A 155 16.31 20.07 -0.26
C VAL A 155 15.25 19.05 -0.66
N VAL A 156 15.59 18.16 -1.61
CA VAL A 156 14.71 17.06 -2.03
C VAL A 156 14.84 15.86 -1.12
N LYS A 157 16.08 15.58 -0.69
CA LYS A 157 16.44 14.42 0.12
C LYS A 157 17.53 14.83 1.11
N PRO A 158 17.22 14.92 2.42
CA PRO A 158 18.24 15.18 3.43
C PRO A 158 19.29 14.07 3.48
N ASN A 159 20.48 14.42 3.98
CA ASN A 159 21.57 13.47 4.20
C ASN A 159 21.11 12.32 5.13
N GLY A 160 21.44 11.08 4.76
CA GLY A 160 21.14 9.89 5.56
C GLY A 160 19.67 9.45 5.55
N TRP A 161 18.82 10.05 4.72
CA TRP A 161 17.44 9.59 4.54
C TRP A 161 17.39 8.50 3.50
N ILE A 162 16.88 7.30 3.80
CA ILE A 162 16.79 6.19 2.84
C ILE A 162 15.55 5.34 3.08
N GLU A 163 15.18 4.53 2.10
CA GLU A 163 14.11 3.55 2.27
C GLU A 163 14.56 2.39 3.18
N VAL A 164 13.60 1.72 3.82
CA VAL A 164 13.89 0.61 4.75
C VAL A 164 14.50 -0.57 4.00
N ASP A 165 13.98 -0.90 2.82
CA ASP A 165 14.53 -1.96 1.96
C ASP A 165 15.97 -1.66 1.52
N GLU A 166 16.26 -0.42 1.15
CA GLU A 166 17.60 0.05 0.78
C GLU A 166 18.60 -0.08 1.95
N LEU A 167 18.21 0.34 3.15
CA LEU A 167 19.01 0.19 4.36
C LEU A 167 19.39 -1.27 4.59
N PHE A 168 18.39 -2.17 4.58
CA PHE A 168 18.63 -3.58 4.86
C PHE A 168 19.30 -4.33 3.70
N GLU A 169 19.12 -3.88 2.45
CA GLU A 169 19.90 -4.36 1.32
C GLU A 169 21.39 -4.01 1.50
N MET A 170 21.72 -2.78 1.92
CA MET A 170 23.09 -2.36 2.21
C MET A 170 23.70 -3.11 3.40
N ILE A 171 22.99 -3.23 4.53
CA ILE A 171 23.45 -3.99 5.70
C ILE A 171 23.77 -5.44 5.29
N ARG A 172 22.84 -6.10 4.59
CA ARG A 172 23.00 -7.50 4.20
C ARG A 172 24.17 -7.70 3.24
N LYS A 173 24.32 -6.83 2.24
CA LYS A 173 25.30 -7.02 1.16
C LYS A 173 26.69 -6.46 1.51
N VAL A 174 26.78 -5.37 2.25
CA VAL A 174 28.04 -4.70 2.60
C VAL A 174 28.59 -5.20 3.93
N VAL A 175 27.75 -5.30 4.96
CA VAL A 175 28.17 -5.72 6.31
C VAL A 175 28.14 -7.24 6.43
N GLY A 176 27.21 -7.90 5.75
CA GLY A 176 27.04 -9.36 5.82
C GLY A 176 26.14 -9.80 6.98
N ILE A 177 25.38 -8.88 7.59
CA ILE A 177 24.43 -9.20 8.65
C ILE A 177 23.02 -9.34 8.05
N ASN A 178 22.39 -10.49 8.27
CA ASN A 178 21.01 -10.71 7.87
C ASN A 178 20.06 -10.44 9.05
N VAL A 179 19.27 -9.37 8.96
CA VAL A 179 18.27 -8.96 9.95
C VAL A 179 16.92 -9.55 9.55
N SER A 180 16.20 -10.16 10.49
CA SER A 180 14.90 -10.79 10.20
C SER A 180 13.84 -9.76 9.78
N GLU A 181 12.91 -10.14 8.90
CA GLU A 181 11.82 -9.24 8.47
C GLU A 181 11.05 -8.64 9.65
N ALA A 182 10.82 -9.43 10.71
CA ALA A 182 10.16 -8.97 11.92
C ALA A 182 10.95 -7.83 12.63
N GLU A 183 12.28 -7.89 12.65
CA GLU A 183 13.13 -6.82 13.18
C GLU A 183 13.16 -5.61 12.22
N GLN A 184 13.24 -5.85 10.91
CA GLN A 184 13.20 -4.77 9.91
C GLN A 184 11.88 -3.98 10.00
N ARG A 185 10.76 -4.68 10.17
CA ARG A 185 9.45 -4.06 10.32
C ARG A 185 9.31 -3.28 11.63
N LYS A 186 9.90 -3.75 12.73
CA LYS A 186 9.98 -2.96 13.98
C LYS A 186 10.73 -1.66 13.75
N VAL A 187 11.82 -1.68 12.97
CA VAL A 187 12.53 -0.46 12.60
C VAL A 187 11.64 0.47 11.77
N ALA A 188 10.95 -0.06 10.76
CA ALA A 188 10.01 0.70 9.95
C ALA A 188 8.83 1.28 10.74
N ASP A 189 8.37 0.61 11.81
CA ASP A 189 7.26 1.06 12.64
C ASP A 189 7.66 2.16 13.63
N ILE A 190 8.91 2.16 14.10
CA ILE A 190 9.40 3.13 15.09
C ILE A 190 10.04 4.35 14.42
N TRP A 191 10.90 4.15 13.42
CA TRP A 191 11.65 5.23 12.75
C TRP A 191 11.15 5.56 11.35
N GLY A 192 10.31 4.70 10.74
CA GLY A 192 9.84 4.89 9.38
C GLY A 192 8.84 6.04 9.26
N MET A 193 9.03 6.83 8.22
CA MET A 193 8.20 7.98 7.86
C MET A 193 7.48 7.72 6.53
N GLY A 194 6.33 8.36 6.33
CA GLY A 194 5.64 8.36 5.04
C GLY A 194 6.50 8.99 3.94
N ARG A 195 6.15 8.73 2.68
CA ARG A 195 6.81 9.38 1.53
C ARG A 195 6.29 10.79 1.32
N GLY A 196 7.01 11.55 0.50
CA GLY A 196 6.69 12.93 0.16
C GLY A 196 7.53 13.95 0.94
N SER A 197 7.59 15.16 0.38
CA SER A 197 8.37 16.26 0.92
C SER A 197 7.81 16.73 2.28
N ALA A 198 8.63 17.46 3.04
CA ALA A 198 8.22 18.01 4.33
C ALA A 198 7.01 18.95 4.18
N GLU A 199 6.96 19.71 3.09
CA GLU A 199 5.89 20.66 2.79
C GLU A 199 4.57 19.95 2.49
N ILE A 200 4.61 18.81 1.81
CA ILE A 200 3.43 17.99 1.54
C ILE A 200 2.86 17.42 2.85
N LYS A 201 3.74 16.86 3.70
CA LYS A 201 3.36 16.34 5.02
C LYS A 201 2.76 17.43 5.89
N GLN A 202 3.39 18.60 5.89
CA GLN A 202 2.90 19.79 6.58
C GLN A 202 1.54 20.23 6.04
N TRP A 203 1.37 20.31 4.72
CA TRP A 203 0.09 20.68 4.10
C TRP A 203 -1.04 19.74 4.53
N PHE A 204 -0.80 18.43 4.51
CA PHE A 204 -1.79 17.44 4.90
C PHE A 204 -2.14 17.54 6.40
N GLY A 205 -1.14 17.77 7.26
CA GLY A 205 -1.34 18.04 8.68
C GLY A 205 -2.13 19.33 8.93
N LEU A 206 -1.88 20.37 8.15
CA LEU A 206 -2.59 21.65 8.21
C LEU A 206 -4.05 21.52 7.75
N MET A 207 -4.34 20.70 6.72
CA MET A 207 -5.72 20.36 6.35
C MET A 207 -6.46 19.71 7.52
N ARG A 208 -5.83 18.75 8.20
CA ARG A 208 -6.38 18.13 9.43
C ARG A 208 -6.59 19.15 10.54
N GLY A 209 -5.61 20.02 10.78
CA GLY A 209 -5.69 21.10 11.78
C GLY A 209 -6.76 22.14 11.49
N ASP A 210 -7.15 22.32 10.22
CA ASP A 210 -8.28 23.17 9.87
C ASP A 210 -9.63 22.51 10.20
N GLY A 211 -9.69 21.19 10.48
CA GLY A 211 -10.94 20.45 10.67
C GLY A 211 -11.36 19.63 9.45
N MET A 212 -10.42 19.31 8.55
CA MET A 212 -10.65 18.34 7.47
C MET A 212 -10.16 16.95 7.89
N ARG A 213 -11.06 16.00 8.10
CA ARG A 213 -10.76 14.63 8.54
C ARG A 213 -10.64 13.66 7.38
N ASP A 214 -9.68 12.75 7.46
CA ASP A 214 -9.56 11.61 6.56
C ASP A 214 -10.65 10.58 6.88
N SER A 215 -11.60 10.39 5.96
CA SER A 215 -12.76 9.51 6.15
C SER A 215 -12.35 8.07 6.50
N PHE A 216 -11.39 7.50 5.76
CA PHE A 216 -10.94 6.13 5.94
C PHE A 216 -10.26 5.95 7.30
N ARG A 217 -9.34 6.87 7.65
CA ARG A 217 -8.61 6.77 8.93
C ARG A 217 -9.47 7.08 10.14
N TRP A 218 -10.48 7.93 9.99
CA TRP A 218 -11.47 8.11 11.04
C TRP A 218 -12.29 6.83 11.28
N ALA A 219 -12.75 6.18 10.20
CA ALA A 219 -13.57 4.98 10.33
C ALA A 219 -12.75 3.79 10.83
N HIS A 220 -11.52 3.64 10.32
CA HIS A 220 -10.68 2.46 10.55
C HIS A 220 -9.25 2.85 10.98
N PRO A 221 -9.07 3.47 12.16
CA PRO A 221 -7.78 4.00 12.61
C PRO A 221 -6.71 2.91 12.80
N ASN A 222 -7.14 1.69 13.07
CA ASN A 222 -6.28 0.53 13.32
C ASN A 222 -6.05 -0.35 12.07
N ALA A 223 -6.69 -0.03 10.94
CA ALA A 223 -6.52 -0.83 9.73
C ALA A 223 -5.10 -0.71 9.19
N LYS A 224 -4.43 -1.85 9.01
CA LYS A 224 -3.06 -1.93 8.52
C LYS A 224 -3.06 -2.14 7.01
N GLU A 225 -2.11 -1.50 6.33
CA GLU A 225 -1.71 -1.80 4.94
C GLU A 225 -2.87 -1.77 3.93
N ARG A 226 -3.85 -0.91 4.19
CA ARG A 226 -4.98 -0.65 3.29
C ARG A 226 -4.55 0.41 2.27
N PHE A 227 -3.96 -0.06 1.19
CA PHE A 227 -3.45 0.78 0.10
C PHE A 227 -4.49 0.97 -0.99
N THR A 228 -4.29 2.02 -1.80
CA THR A 228 -5.16 2.34 -2.93
C THR A 228 -4.47 2.23 -4.28
N CYS A 229 -3.14 2.16 -4.32
CA CYS A 229 -2.36 2.06 -5.55
C CYS A 229 -1.18 1.08 -5.39
N TRP A 230 -0.89 0.31 -6.44
CA TRP A 230 0.25 -0.62 -6.50
C TRP A 230 0.94 -0.57 -7.86
N ASP A 231 2.27 -0.76 -7.86
CA ASP A 231 3.04 -0.91 -9.10
C ASP A 231 2.65 -2.22 -9.82
N GLN A 232 1.91 -2.06 -10.92
CA GLN A 232 1.41 -3.16 -11.74
C GLN A 232 2.53 -3.90 -12.48
N TYR A 233 3.53 -3.20 -13.01
CA TYR A 233 4.65 -3.79 -13.74
C TYR A 233 5.45 -4.76 -12.87
N ARG A 234 5.53 -4.47 -11.57
CA ARG A 234 6.22 -5.31 -10.59
C ARG A 234 5.31 -6.27 -9.84
N ASN A 235 4.03 -6.36 -10.20
CA ASN A 235 3.04 -7.21 -9.52
C ASN A 235 3.00 -6.94 -8.00
N ARG A 236 3.19 -5.69 -7.56
CA ARG A 236 3.33 -5.37 -6.14
C ARG A 236 2.04 -5.58 -5.35
N ARG A 237 0.89 -5.58 -6.02
CA ARG A 237 -0.42 -5.89 -5.44
C ARG A 237 -0.48 -7.27 -4.77
N TYR A 238 0.24 -8.26 -5.30
CA TYR A 238 0.20 -9.66 -4.83
C TYR A 238 1.05 -9.93 -3.58
N ILE A 239 1.83 -8.96 -3.15
CA ILE A 239 2.50 -8.93 -1.85
C ILE A 239 2.03 -7.71 -1.03
N ASN A 240 0.94 -7.08 -1.49
CA ASN A 240 0.37 -5.84 -0.95
C ASN A 240 1.38 -4.71 -0.73
N ALA A 241 2.41 -4.61 -1.57
CA ALA A 241 3.42 -3.55 -1.49
C ALA A 241 2.94 -2.27 -2.19
N GLY A 242 2.03 -1.53 -1.56
CA GLY A 242 1.34 -0.38 -2.15
C GLY A 242 1.52 0.95 -1.41
N SER A 243 0.75 1.92 -1.84
CA SER A 243 0.55 3.22 -1.17
C SER A 243 -0.93 3.59 -1.18
N ARG A 244 -1.41 4.23 -0.12
CA ARG A 244 -2.72 4.88 -0.09
C ARG A 244 -2.52 6.33 -0.52
N ILE A 245 -2.89 6.63 -1.75
CA ILE A 245 -2.74 7.95 -2.35
C ILE A 245 -4.09 8.59 -2.73
N ASP A 246 -5.16 7.81 -2.66
CA ASP A 246 -6.53 8.25 -2.88
C ASP A 246 -7.18 8.55 -1.52
N TYR A 247 -7.73 9.76 -1.37
CA TYR A 247 -8.29 10.24 -0.11
C TYR A 247 -9.68 10.83 -0.32
N ILE A 248 -10.51 10.73 0.72
CA ILE A 248 -11.68 11.59 0.91
C ILE A 248 -11.48 12.30 2.25
N LEU A 249 -11.16 13.59 2.19
CA LEU A 249 -11.08 14.50 3.32
C LEU A 249 -12.42 15.22 3.48
N LEU A 250 -13.04 15.09 4.64
CA LEU A 250 -14.35 15.65 4.95
C LEU A 250 -14.22 16.79 5.95
N ASP A 251 -15.06 17.80 5.86
CA ASP A 251 -15.31 18.68 6.99
C ASP A 251 -15.78 17.87 8.20
N ASP A 252 -15.21 18.12 9.37
CA ASP A 252 -15.49 17.38 10.60
C ASP A 252 -16.93 17.52 11.11
N THR A 253 -17.67 18.51 10.63
CA THR A 253 -19.10 18.71 10.88
C THR A 253 -20.03 17.92 9.94
N ILE A 254 -19.48 17.20 8.95
CA ILE A 254 -20.27 16.29 8.11
C ILE A 254 -20.46 14.97 8.89
N PRO A 255 -21.70 14.60 9.25
CA PRO A 255 -21.95 13.34 9.92
C PRO A 255 -21.63 12.18 8.97
N MET A 256 -20.85 11.23 9.44
CA MET A 256 -20.38 10.08 8.67
C MET A 256 -20.59 8.81 9.46
N GLU A 257 -21.05 7.76 8.80
CA GLU A 257 -21.13 6.43 9.36
C GLU A 257 -19.85 5.66 9.09
N LYS A 258 -19.41 4.90 10.08
CA LYS A 258 -18.38 3.90 9.86
C LYS A 258 -18.90 2.79 8.93
N GLY A 259 -20.19 2.47 9.00
CA GLY A 259 -20.80 1.32 8.35
C GLY A 259 -20.37 0.00 9.01
N ALA A 260 -20.44 -1.10 8.25
CA ALA A 260 -19.98 -2.41 8.69
C ALA A 260 -18.46 -2.46 8.95
N GLN A 261 -18.01 -3.49 9.68
CA GLN A 261 -16.58 -3.76 9.83
C GLN A 261 -15.91 -3.98 8.47
N LEU A 262 -14.60 -3.71 8.37
CA LEU A 262 -13.86 -4.02 7.17
C LEU A 262 -13.97 -5.53 6.85
N PRO A 263 -14.14 -5.89 5.57
CA PRO A 263 -14.13 -7.28 5.17
C PRO A 263 -12.80 -7.93 5.55
N LEU A 264 -12.89 -9.17 6.01
CA LEU A 264 -11.75 -10.04 6.38
C LEU A 264 -10.90 -9.57 7.57
N GLY A 265 -11.18 -8.42 8.19
CA GLY A 265 -10.48 -7.93 9.37
C GLY A 265 -9.73 -6.61 9.13
N CYS A 266 -8.79 -6.28 10.01
CA CYS A 266 -8.06 -4.99 9.98
C CYS A 266 -6.53 -5.12 9.96
N ASP A 267 -6.00 -6.34 9.99
CA ASP A 267 -4.56 -6.58 9.88
C ASP A 267 -4.06 -6.56 8.42
N ALA A 268 -2.75 -6.75 8.25
CA ALA A 268 -2.07 -6.75 6.97
C ALA A 268 -2.45 -7.95 6.09
N ASP A 269 -2.73 -9.11 6.71
CA ASP A 269 -3.07 -10.33 6.00
C ASP A 269 -4.47 -10.21 5.37
N ALA A 270 -5.43 -9.67 6.14
CA ALA A 270 -6.73 -9.26 5.64
C ALA A 270 -6.60 -8.22 4.50
N ALA A 271 -5.64 -7.30 4.59
CA ALA A 271 -5.40 -6.31 3.54
C ALA A 271 -4.96 -6.97 2.22
N LEU A 272 -4.01 -7.90 2.31
CA LEU A 272 -3.50 -8.66 1.18
C LEU A 272 -4.62 -9.48 0.54
N ARG A 273 -5.39 -10.22 1.34
CA ARG A 273 -6.54 -10.99 0.87
C ARG A 273 -7.58 -10.09 0.20
N CYS A 274 -7.85 -8.89 0.72
CA CYS A 274 -8.70 -7.93 0.03
C CYS A 274 -8.12 -7.50 -1.34
N ALA A 275 -6.82 -7.18 -1.38
CA ALA A 275 -6.14 -6.69 -2.58
C ALA A 275 -6.08 -7.75 -3.70
N THR A 276 -5.91 -9.02 -3.35
CA THR A 276 -5.74 -10.16 -4.28
C THR A 276 -7.01 -10.95 -4.53
N ALA A 277 -8.14 -10.51 -3.99
CA ALA A 277 -9.35 -11.30 -4.00
C ALA A 277 -9.19 -12.69 -3.38
N ASP A 278 -8.51 -12.78 -2.24
CA ASP A 278 -8.11 -14.03 -1.59
C ASP A 278 -7.32 -14.96 -2.51
N GLY A 279 -6.45 -14.37 -3.34
CA GLY A 279 -5.66 -15.08 -4.34
C GLY A 279 -6.41 -15.42 -5.63
N LEU A 280 -7.66 -14.99 -5.81
CA LEU A 280 -8.39 -15.15 -7.08
C LEU A 280 -7.79 -14.28 -8.20
N HIS A 281 -7.20 -13.14 -7.86
CA HIS A 281 -6.39 -12.37 -8.80
C HIS A 281 -5.04 -13.07 -9.00
N THR A 282 -4.61 -13.22 -10.25
CA THR A 282 -3.32 -13.83 -10.60
C THR A 282 -2.33 -12.80 -11.14
N PRO A 283 -1.04 -12.84 -10.74
CA PRO A 283 -0.03 -11.91 -11.22
C PRO A 283 0.16 -11.99 -12.73
N ALA A 284 0.47 -10.86 -13.34
CA ALA A 284 0.87 -10.82 -14.75
C ALA A 284 2.16 -11.66 -14.94
N PRO A 285 2.28 -12.46 -16.00
CA PRO A 285 3.52 -13.16 -16.31
C PRO A 285 4.68 -12.17 -16.43
N ARG A 286 5.85 -12.46 -15.83
CA ARG A 286 7.04 -11.60 -15.94
C ARG A 286 7.75 -11.71 -17.29
N PHE A 287 7.52 -12.80 -18.03
CA PHE A 287 8.20 -13.13 -19.28
C PHE A 287 7.23 -13.85 -20.22
N GLY A 288 7.13 -13.37 -21.46
CA GLY A 288 6.27 -13.93 -22.51
C GLY A 288 5.64 -12.83 -23.36
N GLU A 289 5.52 -13.10 -24.66
CA GLU A 289 4.89 -12.22 -25.65
C GLU A 289 3.46 -11.84 -25.22
N ASP A 290 3.19 -10.54 -25.07
CA ASP A 290 1.87 -9.89 -25.06
C ASP A 290 0.76 -10.41 -24.13
N LYS A 291 1.08 -11.18 -23.09
CA LYS A 291 0.07 -11.58 -22.09
C LYS A 291 0.03 -10.54 -20.98
N GLY A 292 -0.86 -9.55 -21.14
CA GLY A 292 -1.23 -8.61 -20.08
C GLY A 292 -1.76 -9.30 -18.81
N ILE A 293 -2.37 -8.54 -17.89
CA ILE A 293 -3.01 -9.15 -16.72
C ILE A 293 -4.05 -10.17 -17.23
N PRO A 294 -4.03 -11.42 -16.75
CA PRO A 294 -5.03 -12.41 -17.13
C PRO A 294 -6.45 -11.89 -16.86
N GLU A 295 -7.33 -12.03 -17.84
CA GLU A 295 -8.76 -11.76 -17.61
C GLU A 295 -9.24 -12.70 -16.50
N MET A 296 -9.93 -12.12 -15.51
CA MET A 296 -10.59 -12.90 -14.48
C MET A 296 -11.89 -13.47 -15.06
N ASP A 297 -12.26 -14.68 -14.61
CA ASP A 297 -13.60 -15.21 -14.88
C ASP A 297 -14.65 -14.20 -14.41
N SER A 298 -15.48 -13.73 -15.36
CA SER A 298 -16.47 -12.69 -15.11
C SER A 298 -17.45 -13.02 -13.97
N GLU A 299 -17.76 -14.30 -13.70
CA GLU A 299 -18.62 -14.68 -12.58
C GLU A 299 -17.89 -14.51 -11.24
N VAL A 300 -16.62 -14.91 -11.18
CA VAL A 300 -15.76 -14.78 -9.99
C VAL A 300 -15.49 -13.31 -9.69
N ALA A 301 -15.23 -12.51 -10.73
CA ALA A 301 -15.07 -11.07 -10.66
C ALA A 301 -16.31 -10.40 -10.06
N CYS A 302 -17.48 -10.70 -10.64
CA CYS A 302 -18.74 -10.15 -10.18
C CYS A 302 -19.06 -10.57 -8.74
N GLU A 303 -18.81 -11.83 -8.35
CA GLU A 303 -19.10 -12.29 -6.98
C GLU A 303 -18.16 -11.65 -5.95
N TRP A 304 -16.87 -11.52 -6.26
CA TRP A 304 -15.92 -10.84 -5.37
C TRP A 304 -16.23 -9.35 -5.22
N GLU A 305 -16.50 -8.69 -6.33
CA GLU A 305 -16.90 -7.30 -6.35
C GLU A 305 -18.25 -7.12 -5.67
N PHE A 306 -19.18 -8.06 -5.79
CA PHE A 306 -20.41 -8.05 -5.01
C PHE A 306 -20.08 -8.16 -3.53
N VAL A 307 -19.33 -9.15 -3.05
CA VAL A 307 -18.99 -9.28 -1.62
C VAL A 307 -18.27 -8.03 -1.08
N ASN A 308 -17.40 -7.40 -1.87
CA ASN A 308 -16.74 -6.17 -1.49
C ASN A 308 -17.60 -4.91 -1.62
N CYS A 309 -18.52 -4.81 -2.57
CA CYS A 309 -19.28 -3.59 -2.88
C CYS A 309 -20.74 -3.63 -2.43
N SER A 310 -21.31 -4.80 -2.12
CA SER A 310 -22.75 -5.03 -1.90
C SER A 310 -23.14 -5.32 -0.44
N GLN A 311 -22.18 -5.66 0.43
CA GLN A 311 -22.36 -5.54 1.88
C GLN A 311 -22.67 -4.07 2.21
N PRO A 312 -23.53 -3.77 3.22
CA PRO A 312 -24.13 -2.45 3.38
C PRO A 312 -23.08 -1.35 3.26
N PHE A 313 -23.42 -0.30 2.52
CA PHE A 313 -22.56 0.84 2.22
C PHE A 313 -21.67 1.16 3.42
N ARG A 314 -20.36 1.28 3.21
CA ARG A 314 -19.38 1.47 4.29
C ARG A 314 -18.38 2.54 3.93
N THR A 315 -17.84 3.20 4.95
CA THR A 315 -16.61 3.97 4.80
C THR A 315 -15.45 2.98 4.73
N GLY A 316 -14.64 2.97 3.66
CA GLY A 316 -13.70 1.87 3.42
C GLY A 316 -12.93 1.99 2.11
N ILE A 317 -12.46 0.85 1.59
CA ILE A 317 -11.82 0.71 0.28
C ILE A 317 -12.60 -0.31 -0.56
N VAL A 318 -12.78 0.01 -1.84
CA VAL A 318 -13.43 -0.85 -2.83
C VAL A 318 -12.37 -1.46 -3.74
N TYR A 319 -11.98 -2.70 -3.45
CA TYR A 319 -10.98 -3.41 -4.21
C TYR A 319 -11.56 -3.97 -5.51
N THR A 320 -11.22 -3.35 -6.63
CA THR A 320 -11.58 -3.79 -7.99
C THR A 320 -10.52 -4.73 -8.57
N ALA A 321 -10.84 -5.49 -9.61
CA ALA A 321 -9.84 -6.31 -10.29
C ALA A 321 -8.71 -5.45 -10.90
N PRO A 322 -7.44 -5.92 -10.90
CA PRO A 322 -6.30 -5.14 -11.40
C PRO A 322 -6.33 -4.91 -12.92
N VAL A 323 -7.16 -5.65 -13.67
CA VAL A 323 -7.44 -5.38 -15.09
C VAL A 323 -8.13 -4.03 -15.32
N PHE A 324 -8.85 -3.52 -14.31
CA PHE A 324 -9.60 -2.26 -14.43
C PHE A 324 -8.75 -1.04 -14.10
N SER A 325 -7.92 -1.14 -13.05
CA SER A 325 -7.00 -0.09 -12.64
C SER A 325 -5.98 -0.63 -11.63
N ASP A 326 -4.81 -0.02 -11.64
CA ASP A 326 -3.81 -0.05 -10.59
C ASP A 326 -4.23 0.73 -9.32
N HIS A 327 -5.27 1.57 -9.44
CA HIS A 327 -5.92 2.27 -8.33
C HIS A 327 -7.22 1.58 -7.88
N VAL A 328 -7.57 1.78 -6.61
CA VAL A 328 -8.85 1.40 -6.02
C VAL A 328 -9.44 2.56 -5.21
N ALA A 329 -10.77 2.65 -5.19
CA ALA A 329 -11.45 3.80 -4.59
C ALA A 329 -11.53 3.71 -3.06
N VAL A 330 -11.38 4.85 -2.40
CA VAL A 330 -11.83 5.05 -1.01
C VAL A 330 -13.30 5.46 -1.02
N THR A 331 -14.08 4.99 -0.04
CA THR A 331 -15.50 5.33 0.12
C THR A 331 -15.75 6.01 1.47
N ALA A 332 -16.77 6.87 1.50
CA ALA A 332 -17.28 7.51 2.71
C ALA A 332 -18.81 7.42 2.73
N LEU A 333 -19.38 6.86 3.80
CA LEU A 333 -20.84 6.79 3.97
C LEU A 333 -21.30 8.00 4.80
N LEU A 334 -21.95 8.96 4.14
CA LEU A 334 -22.42 10.19 4.78
C LEU A 334 -23.85 10.01 5.32
N GLN A 335 -24.13 10.47 6.54
CA GLN A 335 -25.51 10.63 7.01
C GLN A 335 -26.02 11.97 6.51
N VAL A 336 -26.70 11.94 5.38
CA VAL A 336 -27.34 13.12 4.83
C VAL A 336 -28.81 13.06 5.20
N ASP A 337 -29.25 14.01 6.02
CA ASP A 337 -30.66 14.24 6.20
C ASP A 337 -31.20 14.98 4.96
N PHE A 338 -31.87 14.24 4.08
CA PHE A 338 -32.47 14.79 2.86
C PHE A 338 -33.72 15.66 3.14
N GLN A 339 -34.06 15.94 4.41
CA GLN A 339 -35.27 16.69 4.78
C GLN A 339 -35.31 18.15 4.30
N ARG A 340 -34.26 18.70 3.71
CA ARG A 340 -34.33 19.99 3.01
C ARG A 340 -34.36 19.78 1.50
N PRO A 341 -35.50 20.06 0.81
CA PRO A 341 -35.55 20.11 -0.64
C PRO A 341 -34.82 21.36 -1.13
N GLY A 342 -33.49 21.36 -1.03
CA GLY A 342 -32.67 22.27 -1.80
C GLY A 342 -32.59 21.74 -3.22
N LYS A 343 -32.91 22.56 -4.23
CA LYS A 343 -32.52 22.23 -5.60
C LYS A 343 -31.00 22.15 -5.62
N ALA A 344 -30.44 20.95 -5.74
CA ALA A 344 -29.05 20.80 -6.12
C ALA A 344 -28.88 21.53 -7.46
N GLN A 345 -28.26 22.71 -7.44
CA GLN A 345 -27.86 23.37 -8.66
C GLN A 345 -26.58 22.70 -9.13
N VAL A 346 -26.76 21.66 -9.96
CA VAL A 346 -25.68 21.21 -10.83
C VAL A 346 -25.74 22.14 -12.03
N ASP A 347 -24.72 22.98 -12.20
CA ASP A 347 -24.49 23.66 -13.47
C ASP A 347 -24.03 22.57 -14.46
N GLU A 348 -25.00 21.88 -15.07
CA GLU A 348 -24.74 20.74 -15.95
C GLU A 348 -23.87 21.12 -17.15
N ALA A 349 -23.99 22.36 -17.63
CA ALA A 349 -23.16 22.87 -18.72
C ALA A 349 -21.69 22.94 -18.28
N GLN A 350 -21.42 23.57 -17.13
CA GLN A 350 -20.07 23.66 -16.58
C GLN A 350 -19.51 22.29 -16.16
N ALA A 351 -20.35 21.40 -15.63
CA ALA A 351 -19.94 20.05 -15.25
C ALA A 351 -19.57 19.19 -16.48
N SER A 352 -20.34 19.29 -17.56
CA SER A 352 -20.11 18.55 -18.80
C SER A 352 -18.87 19.05 -19.54
N GLU A 353 -18.67 20.37 -19.61
CA GLU A 353 -17.47 21.00 -20.20
C GLU A 353 -16.21 20.55 -19.46
N ARG A 354 -16.20 20.64 -18.12
CA ARG A 354 -15.07 20.19 -17.29
C ARG A 354 -14.79 18.70 -17.39
N LEU A 355 -15.84 17.87 -17.52
CA LEU A 355 -15.66 16.43 -17.71
C LEU A 355 -15.01 16.14 -19.06
N HIS A 356 -15.42 16.83 -20.12
CA HIS A 356 -14.87 16.68 -21.45
C HIS A 356 -13.40 17.14 -21.50
N GLU A 357 -13.07 18.28 -20.89
CA GLU A 357 -11.69 18.75 -20.73
C GLU A 357 -10.81 17.79 -19.92
N ALA A 358 -11.32 17.26 -18.81
CA ALA A 358 -10.59 16.31 -17.98
C ALA A 358 -10.33 14.96 -18.68
N GLN A 359 -11.20 14.57 -19.62
CA GLN A 359 -11.09 13.32 -20.38
C GLN A 359 -10.27 13.46 -21.67
N SER A 360 -10.23 14.64 -22.29
CA SER A 360 -9.48 14.87 -23.53
C SER A 360 -7.98 14.59 -23.37
N HIS A 361 -7.40 14.90 -22.22
CA HIS A 361 -6.00 14.60 -21.90
C HIS A 361 -5.68 13.09 -21.78
N LYS A 362 -6.69 12.23 -21.67
CA LYS A 362 -6.54 10.76 -21.59
C LYS A 362 -6.71 10.05 -22.94
N GLU A 363 -7.16 10.74 -23.99
CA GLU A 363 -7.42 10.12 -25.30
C GLU A 363 -6.15 9.58 -25.99
N GLY A 364 -4.97 10.10 -25.65
CA GLY A 364 -3.68 9.56 -26.10
C GLY A 364 -3.23 8.27 -25.39
N ARG A 365 -3.95 7.79 -24.36
CA ARG A 365 -3.59 6.60 -23.57
C ARG A 365 -4.77 5.63 -23.40
N ARG A 366 -5.68 5.55 -24.37
CA ARG A 366 -6.76 4.55 -24.31
C ARG A 366 -6.15 3.14 -24.34
N PRO A 367 -6.59 2.20 -23.49
CA PRO A 367 -6.26 0.79 -23.65
C PRO A 367 -6.72 0.31 -25.04
N PRO A 368 -6.12 -0.75 -25.59
CA PRO A 368 -6.57 -1.33 -26.85
C PRO A 368 -8.07 -1.63 -26.82
N LYS A 369 -8.71 -1.55 -28.00
CA LYS A 369 -10.15 -1.80 -28.19
C LYS A 369 -10.55 -3.14 -27.54
N GLY A 370 -11.28 -3.09 -26.42
CA GLY A 370 -11.74 -4.28 -25.69
C GLY A 370 -12.02 -4.05 -24.21
N ASN A 371 -11.31 -3.14 -23.55
CA ASN A 371 -11.51 -2.88 -22.13
C ASN A 371 -12.75 -2.00 -21.88
N GLN A 372 -13.68 -2.48 -21.06
CA GLN A 372 -14.84 -1.70 -20.63
C GLN A 372 -14.40 -0.53 -19.75
N ASP A 373 -14.90 0.67 -20.06
CA ASP A 373 -14.72 1.86 -19.23
C ASP A 373 -15.35 1.66 -17.84
N ILE A 374 -14.64 2.03 -16.78
CA ILE A 374 -15.12 1.97 -15.40
C ILE A 374 -16.45 2.73 -15.21
N ALA A 375 -16.68 3.80 -15.97
CA ALA A 375 -17.94 4.54 -15.96
C ALA A 375 -19.10 3.76 -16.61
N VAL A 376 -18.82 2.87 -17.57
CA VAL A 376 -19.80 1.96 -18.16
C VAL A 376 -20.12 0.83 -17.17
N PHE A 377 -19.11 0.34 -16.45
CA PHE A 377 -19.28 -0.67 -15.40
C PHE A 377 -20.16 -0.18 -14.24
N PHE A 378 -19.92 1.01 -13.67
CA PHE A 378 -20.78 1.52 -12.60
C PHE A 378 -22.22 1.81 -13.06
N ARG A 379 -22.39 2.21 -14.33
CA ARG A 379 -23.73 2.38 -14.92
C ARG A 379 -24.47 1.06 -15.07
N SER A 380 -23.78 -0.02 -15.47
CA SER A 380 -24.42 -1.35 -15.61
C SER A 380 -24.79 -1.96 -14.26
N MET A 381 -24.00 -1.72 -13.21
CA MET A 381 -24.33 -2.11 -11.82
C MET A 381 -25.62 -1.43 -11.33
N ALA A 382 -25.77 -0.12 -11.57
CA ALA A 382 -26.94 0.63 -11.15
C ALA A 382 -28.23 0.20 -11.88
N THR A 383 -28.14 -0.10 -13.18
CA THR A 383 -29.30 -0.56 -13.97
C THR A 383 -29.70 -1.99 -13.64
N LYS A 384 -28.73 -2.87 -13.33
CA LYS A 384 -29.02 -4.26 -12.94
C LYS A 384 -29.77 -4.35 -11.61
N LYS A 385 -29.40 -3.50 -10.64
CA LYS A 385 -30.12 -3.37 -9.36
C LYS A 385 -31.58 -2.92 -9.57
N LYS A 386 -31.81 -1.96 -10.46
CA LYS A 386 -33.17 -1.48 -10.79
C LYS A 386 -34.01 -2.57 -11.48
N ALA A 387 -33.41 -3.36 -12.37
CA ALA A 387 -34.10 -4.47 -13.02
C ALA A 387 -34.41 -5.63 -12.05
N GLU A 388 -33.56 -5.88 -11.05
CA GLU A 388 -33.81 -6.89 -10.00
C GLU A 388 -34.88 -6.44 -8.99
N GLU A 389 -34.94 -5.15 -8.67
CA GLU A 389 -36.03 -4.55 -7.86
C GLU A 389 -37.37 -4.51 -8.61
N GLU A 390 -37.36 -4.37 -9.95
CA GLU A 390 -38.57 -4.39 -10.79
C GLU A 390 -39.04 -5.83 -11.14
N CYS A 391 -38.14 -6.82 -11.15
CA CYS A 391 -38.47 -8.22 -11.47
C CYS A 391 -38.87 -9.09 -10.25
N SER A 392 -38.88 -8.58 -9.02
CA SER A 392 -39.31 -9.35 -7.84
C SER A 392 -40.83 -9.61 -7.76
N GLY A 393 -41.56 -9.40 -8.86
CA GLY A 393 -43.01 -9.62 -8.96
C GLY A 393 -43.43 -10.42 -10.19
N SER A 394 -42.86 -11.60 -10.46
CA SER A 394 -43.47 -12.57 -11.39
C SER A 394 -42.83 -13.97 -11.31
N SER A 395 -43.62 -14.97 -11.66
CA SER A 395 -43.45 -16.40 -11.42
C SER A 395 -42.39 -17.14 -12.25
N ASN A 396 -41.98 -18.30 -11.72
CA ASN A 396 -41.05 -19.30 -12.26
C ASN A 396 -41.28 -19.64 -13.75
N PRO A 397 -40.18 -19.94 -14.47
CA PRO A 397 -40.08 -21.30 -15.00
C PRO A 397 -38.70 -21.95 -14.83
N ALA A 398 -38.75 -23.27 -14.75
CA ALA A 398 -37.61 -24.18 -14.59
C ALA A 398 -36.56 -24.04 -15.70
N LYS A 399 -35.28 -23.94 -15.31
CA LYS A 399 -34.14 -24.15 -16.22
C LYS A 399 -33.04 -25.00 -15.59
N ALA A 400 -32.40 -25.74 -16.50
CA ALA A 400 -31.49 -26.84 -16.33
C ALA A 400 -30.28 -26.57 -15.41
N LYS A 401 -29.90 -27.59 -14.64
CA LYS A 401 -28.70 -27.64 -13.81
C LYS A 401 -27.45 -27.66 -14.69
N LYS A 402 -26.85 -26.49 -14.95
CA LYS A 402 -25.40 -26.39 -15.15
C LYS A 402 -24.75 -26.47 -13.76
N THR A 403 -23.87 -27.44 -13.57
CA THR A 403 -23.03 -27.56 -12.38
C THR A 403 -22.12 -26.33 -12.29
N ARG A 404 -22.46 -25.42 -11.36
CA ARG A 404 -21.66 -24.23 -11.05
C ARG A 404 -20.36 -24.66 -10.34
N PRO A 405 -19.24 -23.97 -10.54
CA PRO A 405 -18.01 -24.22 -9.79
C PRO A 405 -18.26 -24.08 -8.29
N ALA A 406 -17.76 -25.01 -7.48
CA ALA A 406 -17.96 -25.03 -6.03
C ALA A 406 -17.13 -23.97 -5.24
N GLY A 407 -16.66 -22.92 -5.91
CA GLY A 407 -15.94 -21.81 -5.29
C GLY A 407 -16.91 -20.81 -4.66
N ILE A 408 -16.51 -20.15 -3.59
CA ILE A 408 -17.17 -18.96 -3.02
C ILE A 408 -18.41 -19.19 -2.13
N ARG A 409 -19.35 -20.12 -2.38
CA ARG A 409 -20.48 -20.34 -1.43
C ARG A 409 -20.09 -20.82 -0.02
N ARG A 410 -18.83 -21.22 0.19
CA ARG A 410 -18.27 -21.57 1.50
C ARG A 410 -18.07 -20.35 2.42
N TRP A 411 -17.99 -19.15 1.85
CA TRP A 411 -17.61 -17.91 2.54
C TRP A 411 -18.72 -17.30 3.40
N LEU A 412 -19.98 -17.42 2.97
CA LEU A 412 -21.14 -16.91 3.71
C LEU A 412 -21.54 -17.78 4.90
N LYS A 413 -20.87 -18.91 5.14
CA LYS A 413 -21.26 -19.92 6.14
C LYS A 413 -20.27 -20.11 7.30
N GLN A 414 -19.15 -19.39 7.35
CA GLN A 414 -18.30 -19.47 8.53
C GLN A 414 -18.79 -18.46 9.59
N PRO A 415 -19.24 -18.93 10.77
CA PRO A 415 -19.44 -18.02 11.89
C PRO A 415 -18.08 -17.46 12.30
N VAL A 416 -18.05 -16.15 12.55
CA VAL A 416 -16.90 -15.46 13.12
C VAL A 416 -16.60 -16.10 14.48
N GLY A 417 -15.58 -16.95 14.54
CA GLY A 417 -15.12 -17.58 15.77
C GLY A 417 -14.56 -16.53 16.72
N SER A 418 -15.06 -16.50 17.96
CA SER A 418 -14.50 -15.73 19.06
C SER A 418 -13.06 -16.18 19.34
N PRO A 419 -12.12 -15.28 19.68
CA PRO A 419 -10.77 -15.68 20.04
C PRO A 419 -10.80 -16.36 21.42
N THR A 420 -10.50 -17.65 21.47
CA THR A 420 -10.18 -18.33 22.73
C THR A 420 -8.74 -18.01 23.12
N ASN A 421 -8.60 -17.32 24.25
CA ASN A 421 -7.41 -17.39 25.08
C ASN A 421 -7.25 -18.84 25.56
N ASP A 422 -6.06 -19.41 25.43
CA ASP A 422 -5.27 -19.93 26.56
C ASP A 422 -4.18 -20.90 26.08
N LEU A 423 -2.94 -20.55 26.41
CA LEU A 423 -1.83 -21.47 26.56
C LEU A 423 -1.26 -21.21 27.96
N THR A 424 -1.81 -21.87 28.97
CA THR A 424 -1.09 -22.25 30.19
C THR A 424 -1.59 -23.60 30.69
N SER A 425 -0.68 -24.57 30.80
CA SER A 425 -0.77 -25.76 31.65
C SER A 425 0.68 -26.04 32.08
N THR A 426 1.01 -26.22 33.35
CA THR A 426 0.53 -27.29 34.25
C THR A 426 0.96 -26.93 35.68
N ASP A 427 0.08 -27.08 36.66
CA ASP A 427 0.19 -28.14 37.68
C ASP A 427 -0.97 -28.11 38.68
N ASP A 428 -1.40 -29.32 39.02
CA ASP A 428 -2.63 -29.70 39.72
C ASP A 428 -2.60 -29.47 41.25
N THR A 429 -3.76 -29.16 41.83
CA THR A 429 -4.33 -29.91 42.97
C THR A 429 -5.75 -29.45 43.37
N ALA A 430 -6.58 -30.43 43.75
CA ALA A 430 -7.75 -30.39 44.64
C ALA A 430 -9.20 -30.31 44.07
N ILE A 431 -9.83 -31.49 43.99
CA ILE A 431 -11.06 -31.97 44.72
C ILE A 431 -12.38 -31.15 44.68
N ALA A 432 -13.45 -31.85 44.22
CA ALA A 432 -14.92 -31.71 44.50
C ALA A 432 -15.64 -30.43 44.01
N GLU A 433 -16.88 -30.39 43.50
CA GLU A 433 -18.11 -31.22 43.53
C GLU A 433 -19.03 -30.77 42.34
N PRO A 434 -20.15 -31.46 42.00
CA PRO A 434 -20.94 -31.21 40.80
C PRO A 434 -22.20 -30.35 41.06
N MET A 435 -22.62 -29.49 40.11
CA MET A 435 -24.04 -29.38 39.69
C MET A 435 -24.40 -28.25 38.71
N LYS A 436 -25.38 -28.60 37.86
CA LYS A 436 -26.49 -27.79 37.31
C LYS A 436 -26.25 -26.96 36.03
N LYS A 437 -26.66 -27.59 34.92
CA LYS A 437 -27.26 -26.95 33.74
C LYS A 437 -28.31 -25.91 34.15
N ARG A 438 -28.22 -24.72 33.57
CA ARG A 438 -29.35 -23.80 33.38
C ARG A 438 -29.38 -23.32 31.93
N MET A 439 -30.43 -23.72 31.22
CA MET A 439 -30.93 -23.02 30.03
C MET A 439 -31.29 -21.59 30.40
N ARG A 440 -30.98 -20.62 29.54
CA ARG A 440 -31.79 -19.41 29.37
C ARG A 440 -31.89 -19.05 27.88
N ILE A 441 -33.15 -19.05 27.47
CA ILE A 441 -33.88 -18.22 26.50
C ILE A 441 -33.04 -17.18 25.77
#